data_AF-A0A3A5V1T1-F1
#
_entry.id   AF-A0A3A5V1T1-F1
#
_cell.length_a   1.000
_cell.length_b   1.000
_cell.length_c   1.000
_cell.angle_alpha   90.00
_cell.angle_beta   90.00
_cell.angle_gamma   90.00
#
_symmetry.space_group_name_H-M   'P 1'
#
loop_
_entity.id
_entity.type
_entity.pdbx_description
1 polymer ?
#
loop_
_entity_poly.entity_id
_entity_poly.type
_entity_poly.pdbx_seq_one_letter_code
_entity_poly.pdbx_strand_id
1 'polypeptide(L)'
;MVQQYQANQAINVQLLKNRFFPTVKLIVMINDPVAGINEQVSFGTLARTFTSKLANGMVIGKLPLQGITIFSGAQGIITFPNGYSYKVNLNIGLFGMVKGMLITSLVDGRTGMYNF
;
A
#
# COMPACT_ATOMS: atom_id res chain seq x y z
N MET A 1 12.90 -11.36 -29.67
CA MET A 1 13.76 -10.84 -28.59
C MET A 1 12.91 -10.78 -27.34
N VAL A 2 13.15 -11.67 -26.37
CA VAL A 2 12.38 -11.70 -25.13
C VAL A 2 12.95 -10.62 -24.23
N GLN A 3 12.19 -9.54 -24.02
CA GLN A 3 12.57 -8.47 -23.11
C GLN A 3 12.58 -9.04 -21.69
N GLN A 4 13.77 -9.39 -21.21
CA GLN A 4 14.02 -9.70 -19.82
C GLN A 4 13.68 -8.45 -19.01
N TYR A 5 12.48 -8.40 -18.44
CA TYR A 5 12.16 -7.42 -17.40
C TYR A 5 13.14 -7.65 -16.26
N GLN A 6 14.05 -6.71 -16.04
CA GLN A 6 15.05 -6.80 -15.00
C GLN A 6 14.34 -6.92 -13.64
N ALA A 7 14.48 -8.08 -13.01
CA ALA A 7 13.92 -8.38 -11.68
C ALA A 7 14.39 -7.40 -10.57
N ASN A 8 15.36 -6.52 -10.87
CA ASN A 8 16.01 -5.61 -9.94
C ASN A 8 15.37 -4.21 -9.85
N GLN A 9 14.21 -3.99 -10.50
CA GLN A 9 13.52 -2.68 -10.54
C GLN A 9 12.07 -2.75 -10.07
N ALA A 10 11.60 -3.90 -9.55
CA ALA A 10 10.22 -4.04 -9.09
C ALA A 10 10.04 -3.42 -7.70
N ILE A 11 8.92 -2.70 -7.50
CA ILE A 11 8.49 -2.25 -6.16
C ILE A 11 8.06 -3.50 -5.41
N ASN A 12 8.81 -3.95 -4.40
CA ASN A 12 8.50 -5.12 -3.57
C ASN A 12 7.65 -4.72 -2.36
N VAL A 13 6.66 -5.55 -2.03
CA VAL A 13 5.85 -5.40 -0.82
C VAL A 13 5.82 -6.72 -0.07
N GLN A 14 6.28 -6.68 1.18
CA GLN A 14 6.20 -7.82 2.08
C GLN A 14 5.15 -7.58 3.15
N LEU A 15 4.25 -8.55 3.36
CA LEU A 15 3.29 -8.50 4.46
C LEU A 15 3.99 -8.75 5.80
N LEU A 16 3.79 -7.84 6.76
CA LEU A 16 4.25 -8.04 8.14
C LEU A 16 3.08 -8.35 9.07
N LYS A 17 1.93 -7.71 8.86
CA LYS A 17 0.75 -7.92 9.69
C LYS A 17 -0.53 -7.58 8.94
N ASN A 18 -1.53 -8.44 9.06
CA ASN A 18 -2.88 -8.20 8.58
C ASN A 18 -3.86 -8.53 9.70
N ARG A 19 -4.57 -7.55 10.23
CA ARG A 19 -5.52 -7.74 11.32
C ARG A 19 -6.79 -6.96 11.05
N PHE A 20 -7.94 -7.56 11.35
CA PHE A 20 -9.24 -6.93 11.18
C PHE A 20 -9.87 -6.42 12.49
N PHE A 21 -9.56 -7.05 13.64
CA PHE A 21 -10.18 -6.73 14.92
C PHE A 21 -9.17 -6.28 15.99
N PRO A 22 -9.46 -5.26 16.83
CA PRO A 22 -10.66 -4.42 16.86
C PRO A 22 -10.67 -3.32 15.79
N THR A 23 -9.60 -3.17 15.03
CA THR A 23 -9.43 -2.17 13.97
C THR A 23 -8.75 -2.83 12.78
N VAL A 24 -9.14 -2.45 11.55
CA VAL A 24 -8.43 -2.92 10.36
C VAL A 24 -7.04 -2.29 10.34
N LYS A 25 -6.01 -3.13 10.37
CA LYS A 25 -4.60 -2.74 10.35
C LYS A 25 -3.82 -3.68 9.44
N LEU A 26 -3.33 -3.12 8.35
CA LEU A 26 -2.33 -3.72 7.48
C LEU A 26 -0.98 -3.08 7.79
N ILE A 27 0.07 -3.89 7.92
CA ILE A 27 1.46 -3.42 8.02
C ILE A 27 2.25 -4.19 6.97
N VAL A 28 2.93 -3.44 6.12
CA VAL A 28 3.76 -3.96 5.04
C VAL A 28 5.12 -3.30 5.06
N MET A 29 6.13 -4.02 4.57
CA MET A 29 7.41 -3.45 4.18
C MET A 29 7.32 -3.08 2.70
N ILE A 30 7.56 -1.82 2.35
CA ILE A 30 7.63 -1.36 0.95
C ILE A 30 9.10 -1.12 0.63
N ASN A 31 9.59 -1.82 -0.37
CA ASN A 31 10.95 -1.66 -0.89
C ASN A 31 10.88 -1.28 -2.37
N ASP A 32 11.35 -0.08 -2.69
CA ASP A 32 11.58 0.37 -4.06
C ASP A 32 13.04 0.82 -4.20
N PRO A 33 13.92 -0.01 -4.79
CA PRO A 33 15.35 0.30 -4.90
C PRO A 33 15.62 1.49 -5.82
N VAL A 34 14.73 1.80 -6.78
CA VAL A 34 14.89 2.91 -7.73
C VAL A 34 14.57 4.24 -7.07
N ALA A 35 13.57 4.28 -6.19
CA ALA A 35 13.22 5.47 -5.41
C ALA A 35 13.98 5.57 -4.08
N GLY A 36 14.83 4.59 -3.75
CA GLY A 36 15.54 4.53 -2.47
C GLY A 36 14.60 4.35 -1.28
N ILE A 37 13.46 3.68 -1.46
CA ILE A 37 12.47 3.46 -0.41
C ILE A 37 12.70 2.08 0.19
N ASN A 38 12.82 2.03 1.51
CA ASN A 38 12.78 0.80 2.28
C ASN A 38 12.08 1.09 3.60
N GLU A 39 10.76 1.23 3.54
CA GLU A 39 9.95 1.77 4.63
C GLU A 39 8.84 0.83 5.07
N GLN A 40 8.66 0.71 6.39
CA GLN A 40 7.52 0.00 6.96
C GLN A 40 6.31 0.95 6.96
N VAL A 41 5.26 0.58 6.23
CA VAL A 41 4.02 1.34 6.14
C VAL A 41 2.89 0.59 6.82
N SER A 42 2.22 1.29 7.72
CA SER A 42 0.99 0.82 8.35
C SER A 42 -0.22 1.54 7.75
N PHE A 43 -1.20 0.79 7.30
CA PHE A 43 -2.51 1.26 6.88
C PHE A 43 -3.50 0.88 7.98
N GLY A 44 -3.99 1.86 8.71
CA GLY A 44 -4.98 1.66 9.77
C GLY A 44 -6.26 2.41 9.48
N THR A 45 -7.41 1.82 9.78
CA THR A 45 -8.68 2.57 9.79
C THR A 45 -9.52 2.28 11.03
N LEU A 46 -10.17 3.33 11.51
CA LEU A 46 -11.25 3.29 12.50
C LEU A 46 -12.61 3.59 11.86
N ALA A 47 -12.63 4.02 10.59
CA ALA A 47 -13.80 4.54 9.89
C ALA A 47 -13.69 4.27 8.37
N ARG A 48 -14.14 5.21 7.54
CA ARG A 48 -14.16 5.06 6.06
C ARG A 48 -12.87 5.46 5.35
N THR A 49 -11.77 5.67 6.07
CA THR A 49 -10.50 6.13 5.51
C THR A 49 -9.33 5.45 6.18
N PHE A 50 -8.53 4.72 5.38
CA PHE A 50 -7.25 4.22 5.85
C PHE A 50 -6.25 5.37 5.92
N THR A 51 -5.60 5.53 7.06
CA THR A 51 -4.46 6.42 7.20
C THR A 51 -3.20 5.59 7.03
N SER A 52 -2.34 5.98 6.09
CA SER A 52 -1.02 5.37 5.92
C SER A 52 0.01 6.13 6.76
N LYS A 53 0.77 5.39 7.56
CA LYS A 53 1.81 5.93 8.46
C LYS A 53 3.09 5.12 8.34
N LEU A 54 4.23 5.81 8.39
CA LEU A 54 5.55 5.19 8.55
C LEU A 54 5.73 4.61 9.96
N ALA A 55 6.80 3.83 10.15
CA ALA A 55 7.19 3.28 11.45
C ALA A 55 7.38 4.35 12.53
N ASN A 56 7.88 5.53 12.16
CA ASN A 56 8.06 6.67 13.06
C ASN A 56 6.74 7.41 13.41
N GLY A 57 5.59 6.94 12.91
CA GLY A 57 4.27 7.52 13.16
C GLY A 57 3.85 8.65 12.21
N MET A 58 4.74 9.09 11.31
CA MET A 58 4.45 10.14 10.34
C MET A 58 3.40 9.67 9.32
N VAL A 59 2.37 10.49 9.12
CA VAL A 59 1.31 10.24 8.14
C VAL A 59 1.82 10.56 6.75
N ILE A 60 1.74 9.59 5.83
CA ILE A 60 2.19 9.73 4.44
C ILE A 60 1.03 9.73 3.44
N GLY A 61 -0.19 9.50 3.88
CA GLY A 61 -1.35 9.52 2.99
C GLY A 61 -2.64 9.05 3.64
N LYS A 62 -3.71 9.16 2.86
CA LYS A 62 -5.05 8.72 3.23
C LYS A 62 -5.71 8.04 2.04
N LEU A 63 -6.31 6.89 2.27
CA LEU A 63 -6.99 6.08 1.27
C LEU A 63 -8.47 5.97 1.65
N PRO A 64 -9.36 6.80 1.07
CA PRO A 64 -10.79 6.64 1.24
C PRO A 64 -11.30 5.31 0.68
N LEU A 65 -12.27 4.70 1.39
CA LEU A 65 -13.06 3.59 0.86
C LEU A 65 -13.82 4.05 -0.39
N GLN A 66 -13.87 3.21 -1.42
CA GLN A 66 -14.48 3.56 -2.71
C GLN A 66 -15.97 3.25 -2.80
N GLY A 67 -16.56 2.67 -1.76
CA GLY A 67 -17.99 2.39 -1.74
C GLY A 67 -18.60 2.52 -0.35
N ILE A 68 -19.89 2.22 -0.27
CA ILE A 68 -20.68 2.30 0.96
C ILE A 68 -20.25 1.28 2.01
N THR A 69 -19.68 0.15 1.58
CA THR A 69 -19.20 -0.90 2.49
C THR A 69 -17.67 -0.89 2.59
N ILE A 70 -17.16 -1.46 3.68
CA ILE A 70 -15.72 -1.70 3.87
C ILE A 70 -15.12 -2.65 2.82
N PHE A 71 -15.95 -3.40 2.10
CA PHE A 71 -15.54 -4.39 1.09
C PHE A 71 -15.23 -3.77 -0.27
N SER A 72 -15.61 -2.51 -0.51
CA SER A 72 -15.40 -1.84 -1.80
C SER A 72 -13.94 -1.49 -2.09
N GLY A 73 -13.01 -1.88 -1.21
CA GLY A 73 -11.61 -1.50 -1.30
C GLY A 73 -11.36 -0.05 -0.90
N ALA A 74 -10.09 0.30 -0.73
CA ALA A 74 -9.65 1.66 -0.46
C ALA A 74 -8.60 2.06 -1.48
N GLN A 75 -8.61 3.31 -1.93
CA GLN A 75 -7.55 3.83 -2.80
C GLN A 75 -7.15 5.23 -2.40
N GLY A 76 -5.91 5.59 -2.68
CA GLY A 76 -5.39 6.92 -2.46
C GLY A 76 -3.94 7.05 -2.88
N ILE A 77 -3.37 8.22 -2.62
CA ILE A 77 -1.96 8.48 -2.87
C ILE A 77 -1.23 8.50 -1.54
N ILE A 78 -0.05 7.89 -1.52
CA ILE A 78 0.92 8.04 -0.43
C ILE A 78 2.14 8.77 -0.97
N THR A 79 2.70 9.67 -0.18
CA THR A 79 3.91 10.44 -0.52
C THR A 79 4.93 10.26 0.58
N PHE A 80 6.09 9.73 0.23
CA PHE A 80 7.19 9.51 1.16
C PHE A 80 8.00 10.81 1.37
N PRO A 81 8.77 10.93 2.47
CA PRO A 81 9.62 12.09 2.75
C PRO A 81 10.58 12.50 1.65
N ASN A 82 11.04 11.52 0.87
CA ASN A 82 11.93 11.72 -0.26
C ASN A 82 11.22 12.29 -1.51
N GLY A 83 9.92 12.60 -1.41
CA GLY A 83 9.12 13.22 -2.47
C GLY A 83 8.47 12.23 -3.44
N TYR A 84 8.82 10.94 -3.38
CA TYR A 84 8.23 9.93 -4.25
C TYR A 84 6.80 9.61 -3.83
N SER A 85 5.90 9.60 -4.81
CA SER A 85 4.48 9.38 -4.59
C SER A 85 3.99 8.14 -5.32
N TYR A 86 3.08 7.42 -4.68
CA TYR A 86 2.54 6.15 -5.17
C TYR A 86 1.02 6.17 -5.07
N LYS A 87 0.35 5.74 -6.12
CA LYS A 87 -1.06 5.37 -6.06
C LYS A 87 -1.17 3.97 -5.46
N VAL A 88 -1.95 3.84 -4.40
CA VAL A 88 -2.18 2.58 -3.70
C VAL A 88 -3.66 2.24 -3.77
N ASN A 89 -3.97 1.00 -4.16
CA ASN A 89 -5.30 0.42 -4.08
C ASN A 89 -5.24 -0.83 -3.19
N LEU A 90 -5.98 -0.81 -2.09
CA LEU A 90 -6.16 -1.94 -1.19
C LEU A 90 -7.42 -2.71 -1.57
N ASN A 91 -7.27 -4.00 -1.84
CA ASN A 91 -8.38 -4.90 -2.04
C ASN A 91 -8.80 -5.47 -0.67
N ILE A 92 -10.03 -5.20 -0.26
CA ILE A 92 -10.55 -5.58 1.05
C ILE A 92 -11.54 -6.74 0.87
N GLY A 93 -11.22 -7.86 1.49
CA GLY A 93 -12.04 -9.06 1.48
C GLY A 93 -13.20 -9.03 2.46
N LEU A 94 -13.99 -10.10 2.41
CA LEU A 94 -15.05 -10.37 3.39
C LEU A 94 -14.49 -10.30 4.82
N PHE A 95 -15.27 -9.73 5.74
CA PHE A 95 -14.83 -9.37 7.08
C PHE A 95 -13.63 -8.41 7.13
N GLY A 96 -13.48 -7.51 6.16
CA GLY A 96 -12.59 -6.34 6.22
C GLY A 96 -11.09 -6.62 6.29
N MET A 97 -10.66 -7.86 6.07
CA MET A 97 -9.25 -8.20 5.92
C MET A 97 -8.73 -7.71 4.57
N VAL A 98 -7.55 -7.10 4.52
CA VAL A 98 -6.96 -6.68 3.25
C VAL A 98 -6.43 -7.93 2.55
N LYS A 99 -6.97 -8.28 1.38
CA LYS A 99 -6.57 -9.46 0.58
C LYS A 99 -5.46 -9.17 -0.41
N GLY A 100 -5.21 -7.89 -0.69
CA GLY A 100 -4.15 -7.52 -1.59
C GLY A 100 -3.96 -6.01 -1.69
N MET A 101 -2.88 -5.65 -2.36
CA MET A 101 -2.49 -4.28 -2.63
C MET A 101 -1.94 -4.15 -4.05
N LEU A 102 -2.44 -3.18 -4.79
CA LEU A 102 -1.82 -2.67 -6.00
C LEU A 102 -1.12 -1.36 -5.64
N ILE A 103 0.17 -1.26 -5.96
CA ILE A 103 0.96 -0.04 -5.77
C ILE A 103 1.57 0.37 -7.09
N THR A 104 1.38 1.63 -7.49
CA THR A 104 1.90 2.20 -8.74
C THR A 104 2.67 3.47 -8.42
N SER A 105 3.95 3.51 -8.81
CA SER A 105 4.76 4.74 -8.76
C SER A 105 4.18 5.78 -9.72
N LEU A 106 3.98 7.00 -9.22
CA LEU A 106 3.51 8.12 -10.03
C LEU A 106 4.63 8.81 -10.83
N VAL A 107 5.89 8.45 -10.55
CA VAL A 107 7.05 9.05 -11.23
C VAL A 107 7.36 8.34 -12.55
N ASP A 108 7.29 7.01 -12.54
CA ASP A 108 7.73 6.16 -13.66
C ASP A 108 6.72 5.09 -14.07
N GLY A 109 5.55 5.02 -13.43
CA GLY A 109 4.47 4.10 -13.77
C GLY A 109 4.70 2.65 -13.36
N ARG A 110 5.84 2.31 -12.73
CA ARG A 110 6.11 0.95 -12.26
C ARG A 110 5.04 0.53 -11.27
N THR A 111 4.54 -0.69 -11.45
CA THR A 111 3.42 -1.22 -10.67
C THR A 111 3.79 -2.57 -10.06
N GLY A 112 3.40 -2.78 -8.81
CA GLY A 112 3.47 -4.06 -8.12
C GLY A 112 2.09 -4.48 -7.61
N MET A 113 1.71 -5.73 -7.87
CA MET A 113 0.45 -6.31 -7.38
C MET A 113 0.77 -7.42 -6.40
N TYR A 114 0.20 -7.31 -5.20
CA TYR A 114 0.49 -8.17 -4.07
C TYR A 114 -0.78 -8.76 -3.51
N ASN A 115 -0.82 -10.07 -3.36
CA ASN A 115 -1.89 -10.78 -2.66
C ASN A 115 -1.39 -11.23 -1.30
N PHE A 116 -2.25 -11.20 -0.30
CA PHE A 116 -1.95 -11.46 1.11
C PHE A 116 -2.77 -12.62 1.66
#